data_AF-A0A956C9G5-F1
#
_entry.id   AF-A0A956C9G5-F1
#
_cell.length_a   1.000
_cell.length_b   1.000
_cell.length_c   1.000
_cell.angle_alpha   90.00
_cell.angle_beta   90.00
_cell.angle_gamma   90.00
#
_symmetry.space_group_name_H-M   'P 1'
#
loop_
_entity.id
_entity.type
_entity.pdbx_description
1 polymer ?
#
loop_
_entity_poly.entity_id
_entity_poly.type
_entity_poly.pdbx_seq_one_letter_code
_entity_poly.pdbx_strand_id
1 'polypeptide(L)'
;MRRDTRSLYGGLIAGAVLLLGALAPIGCGSDSSSSSPGGGGSGATGGSGATGGFGNTSGTGGGNADAGPQCPGATLCNGACVQTNYDPANCGSCGNACATGEVCSSGTCGLTCTGGSTQCGTTCTNTDVDPANCGACGTACATGEVCSAGTCASQCLGGTTDCGGKCVDTALDPANCGACGTACATGEVCSNGTCGLACSGGTSKCGTACVDTNTDPANCGACGTACATGEVCSAGTCGLSCVGGTTKCGTACVDTNTDPANCGACGTACATGEVCSGGTCGIVCAGGTTKCGTVCVDTSTDPANCGTCGTACATGEVCSGGTCGLSCSGGTTNCSGQCVNLQTDVANCGQCAKPCATGQACVAGACELTCGGGTTKCGTACVVLDNDPNNCGACGTVCAAGNYCAAGVCKAACSNPTPTVLFTEDFSSNGAGWTLGTDWGIGNATASSGQNHFNPDPATDHSPSGNGVAGVVIGGNAPTAQHGFYYLTSPIINAAGATSLQLSFWRWLNSDYTPFMQNNVQVFDGTNWVTVWQSGPSPGIQDNQWTQLTYDISAYANANLRVRFGYRIGNAGVYTVSSWNLDDVTVTKVTCN
;
A
#
# COMPACT_ATOMS: atom_id res chain seq x y z
N MET A 1 9.88 -12.48 -47.25
CA MET A 1 9.54 -13.07 -48.57
C MET A 1 9.35 -14.58 -48.39
N ARG A 2 8.12 -15.09 -48.62
CA ARG A 2 7.71 -16.49 -48.93
C ARG A 2 8.22 -17.60 -47.97
N ARG A 3 7.44 -18.55 -47.44
CA ARG A 3 6.18 -19.18 -47.87
C ARG A 3 5.65 -20.05 -46.70
N ASP A 4 4.35 -20.30 -46.71
CA ASP A 4 3.56 -21.16 -45.83
C ASP A 4 4.04 -22.62 -45.69
N THR A 5 3.67 -23.27 -44.57
CA THR A 5 2.86 -24.52 -44.59
C THR A 5 2.38 -24.93 -43.18
N ARG A 6 1.09 -25.27 -43.09
CA ARG A 6 0.37 -25.87 -41.95
C ARG A 6 0.62 -27.39 -41.88
N SER A 7 0.48 -28.04 -40.71
CA SER A 7 -0.45 -29.17 -40.49
C SER A 7 -0.32 -29.96 -39.17
N LEU A 8 -1.48 -30.13 -38.52
CA LEU A 8 -2.12 -31.37 -38.02
C LEU A 8 -1.82 -31.97 -36.62
N TYR A 9 -2.89 -32.64 -36.14
CA TYR A 9 -3.17 -33.38 -34.89
C TYR A 9 -3.68 -32.48 -33.73
N GLY A 10 -4.96 -32.45 -33.32
CA GLY A 10 -5.97 -33.51 -33.10
C GLY A 10 -5.77 -34.12 -31.69
N GLY A 11 -6.69 -34.20 -30.74
CA GLY A 11 -8.10 -33.79 -30.56
C GLY A 11 -8.57 -34.23 -29.14
N LEU A 12 -9.72 -33.66 -28.67
CA LEU A 12 -10.76 -34.21 -27.76
C LEU A 12 -10.34 -34.89 -26.41
N ILE A 13 -10.91 -34.62 -25.22
CA ILE A 13 -12.26 -34.90 -24.65
C ILE A 13 -12.28 -34.26 -23.21
N ALA A 14 -13.17 -33.32 -22.86
CA ALA A 14 -14.47 -33.41 -22.14
C ALA A 14 -14.47 -33.65 -20.60
N GLY A 15 -15.31 -32.86 -19.89
CA GLY A 15 -15.79 -33.02 -18.49
C GLY A 15 -15.43 -31.82 -17.57
N ALA A 16 -16.22 -30.77 -17.33
CA ALA A 16 -17.57 -30.66 -16.70
C ALA A 16 -17.63 -31.37 -15.32
N VAL A 17 -18.15 -30.84 -14.20
CA VAL A 17 -19.00 -29.68 -13.87
C VAL A 17 -19.16 -29.61 -12.31
N LEU A 18 -19.32 -28.40 -11.76
CA LEU A 18 -19.96 -27.91 -10.50
C LEU A 18 -19.93 -28.70 -9.16
N LEU A 19 -19.68 -27.98 -8.04
CA LEU A 19 -20.68 -27.37 -7.09
C LEU A 19 -19.92 -26.74 -5.88
N LEU A 20 -20.00 -25.42 -5.63
CA LEU A 20 -20.97 -24.62 -4.82
C LEU A 20 -20.75 -24.65 -3.29
N GLY A 21 -20.67 -23.44 -2.71
CA GLY A 21 -20.94 -23.10 -1.29
C GLY A 21 -19.77 -22.38 -0.60
N ALA A 22 -19.90 -21.26 0.11
CA ALA A 22 -21.00 -20.35 0.40
C ALA A 22 -20.38 -19.04 0.95
N LEU A 23 -20.99 -17.89 0.64
CA LEU A 23 -20.72 -16.59 1.25
C LEU A 23 -21.58 -16.43 2.52
N ALA A 24 -21.01 -15.86 3.58
CA ALA A 24 -21.77 -15.26 4.68
C ALA A 24 -21.08 -13.95 5.14
N PRO A 25 -21.86 -12.91 5.52
CA PRO A 25 -21.37 -11.53 5.67
C PRO A 25 -20.90 -11.19 7.10
N ILE A 26 -20.06 -10.16 7.18
CA ILE A 26 -19.55 -9.53 8.40
C ILE A 26 -20.65 -8.65 9.00
N GLY A 27 -21.08 -8.98 10.22
CA GLY A 27 -21.98 -8.17 11.04
C GLY A 27 -21.22 -7.23 11.97
N CYS A 28 -21.75 -6.01 12.09
CA CYS A 28 -21.35 -4.98 13.04
C CYS A 28 -22.04 -5.24 14.40
N GLY A 29 -21.35 -5.03 15.52
CA GLY A 29 -21.93 -5.14 16.86
C GLY A 29 -21.01 -4.50 17.89
N SER A 30 -21.52 -3.46 18.54
CA SER A 30 -20.88 -2.62 19.54
C SER A 30 -21.03 -3.16 20.96
N ASP A 31 -20.16 -2.62 21.81
CA ASP A 31 -20.34 -2.29 23.24
C ASP A 31 -19.82 -3.22 24.34
N SER A 32 -19.04 -2.53 25.18
CA SER A 32 -18.95 -2.57 26.64
C SER A 32 -17.95 -3.53 27.30
N SER A 33 -16.83 -2.95 27.73
CA SER A 33 -16.13 -3.40 28.93
C SER A 33 -15.67 -2.20 29.76
N SER A 34 -16.29 -2.10 30.93
CA SER A 34 -16.01 -1.25 32.08
C SER A 34 -14.63 -1.48 32.69
N SER A 35 -13.98 -0.41 33.17
CA SER A 35 -13.22 -0.42 34.43
C SER A 35 -12.79 0.99 34.86
N SER A 36 -13.31 1.43 36.00
CA SER A 36 -12.66 2.39 36.93
C SER A 36 -11.44 1.71 37.61
N PRO A 37 -10.48 2.41 38.27
CA PRO A 37 -10.69 3.29 39.43
C PRO A 37 -9.86 4.61 39.42
N GLY A 38 -10.27 5.69 40.10
CA GLY A 38 -9.84 6.09 41.46
C GLY A 38 -8.49 6.85 41.45
N GLY A 39 -8.22 7.98 42.10
CA GLY A 39 -8.89 8.85 43.07
C GLY A 39 -7.83 9.82 43.63
N GLY A 40 -8.27 10.96 44.20
CA GLY A 40 -7.46 11.90 45.01
C GLY A 40 -6.78 13.04 44.21
N GLY A 41 -6.73 14.29 44.65
CA GLY A 41 -7.22 14.96 45.85
C GLY A 41 -6.67 16.40 45.89
N SER A 42 -7.51 17.33 46.35
CA SER A 42 -7.23 18.56 47.13
C SER A 42 -6.24 19.64 46.63
N GLY A 43 -6.70 20.90 46.63
CA GLY A 43 -5.82 22.07 46.76
C GLY A 43 -6.48 23.41 46.38
N ALA A 44 -6.87 24.20 47.39
CA ALA A 44 -7.55 25.49 47.28
C ALA A 44 -6.60 26.69 47.10
N THR A 45 -7.22 27.88 47.04
CA THR A 45 -6.71 29.29 47.03
C THR A 45 -6.63 29.88 45.62
N GLY A 46 -7.18 31.05 45.28
CA GLY A 46 -7.58 32.24 46.04
C GLY A 46 -6.84 33.44 45.43
N GLY A 47 -7.53 34.50 45.02
CA GLY A 47 -6.89 35.81 44.78
C GLY A 47 -7.26 36.54 43.49
N SER A 48 -8.06 37.59 43.67
CA SER A 48 -8.49 38.61 42.71
C SER A 48 -7.36 39.51 42.19
N GLY A 49 -7.56 40.14 41.02
CA GLY A 49 -6.87 41.41 40.71
C GLY A 49 -6.62 41.77 39.24
N ALA A 50 -7.58 42.48 38.64
CA ALA A 50 -7.43 43.69 37.84
C ALA A 50 -6.54 43.77 36.55
N THR A 51 -7.19 44.34 35.51
CA THR A 51 -6.72 45.30 34.50
C THR A 51 -5.83 44.85 33.33
N GLY A 52 -6.45 44.90 32.13
CA GLY A 52 -6.01 45.77 31.02
C GLY A 52 -4.97 45.25 30.03
N GLY A 53 -5.36 45.23 28.75
CA GLY A 53 -4.49 45.70 27.67
C GLY A 53 -3.71 44.66 26.87
N PHE A 54 -4.16 44.48 25.63
CA PHE A 54 -3.50 44.02 24.40
C PHE A 54 -2.03 43.57 24.46
N GLY A 55 -1.78 42.33 24.02
CA GLY A 55 -0.45 41.84 23.68
C GLY A 55 -0.53 40.48 22.97
N ASN A 56 -0.42 40.51 21.65
CA ASN A 56 -0.29 39.34 20.78
C ASN A 56 1.10 38.68 20.99
N THR A 57 1.14 37.40 21.38
CA THR A 57 2.17 36.46 20.88
C THR A 57 1.60 35.06 20.72
N SER A 58 1.72 34.60 19.49
CA SER A 58 1.64 33.24 18.95
C SER A 58 2.27 32.12 19.80
N GLY A 59 1.61 30.96 19.80
CA GLY A 59 2.26 29.68 20.15
C GLY A 59 1.34 28.51 20.49
N THR A 60 1.06 27.69 19.46
CA THR A 60 0.89 26.22 19.50
C THR A 60 -0.34 25.57 20.15
N GLY A 61 -1.22 25.04 19.29
CA GLY A 61 -1.56 23.60 19.25
C GLY A 61 -2.72 23.09 20.10
N GLY A 62 -3.81 22.65 19.45
CA GLY A 62 -4.68 21.61 20.01
C GLY A 62 -6.15 21.69 19.61
N GLY A 63 -6.60 20.70 18.83
CA GLY A 63 -7.95 20.13 18.94
C GLY A 63 -9.11 20.94 18.40
N ASN A 64 -9.53 20.60 17.18
CA ASN A 64 -10.82 20.94 16.60
C ASN A 64 -11.94 20.37 17.51
N ALA A 65 -12.67 21.23 18.22
CA ALA A 65 -13.97 20.92 18.81
C ALA A 65 -15.01 21.72 18.03
N ASP A 66 -15.95 21.00 17.40
CA ASP A 66 -17.08 21.54 16.67
C ASP A 66 -17.84 22.58 17.53
N ALA A 67 -17.55 23.86 17.31
CA ALA A 67 -18.42 24.93 17.75
C ALA A 67 -19.65 24.89 16.84
N GLY A 68 -20.79 24.45 17.39
CA GLY A 68 -22.07 24.47 16.70
C GLY A 68 -22.39 25.86 16.11
N PRO A 69 -23.29 25.92 15.10
CA PRO A 69 -23.49 27.10 14.27
C PRO A 69 -23.79 28.34 15.12
N GLN A 70 -22.89 29.33 15.05
CA GLN A 70 -23.09 30.63 15.66
C GLN A 70 -23.93 31.50 14.72
N CYS A 71 -24.94 32.22 15.26
CA CYS A 71 -25.79 33.14 14.51
C CYS A 71 -25.52 34.60 14.95
N PRO A 72 -24.50 35.29 14.41
CA PRO A 72 -24.26 36.70 14.77
C PRO A 72 -25.43 37.58 14.33
N GLY A 73 -26.10 38.23 15.29
CA GLY A 73 -27.21 39.15 15.01
C GLY A 73 -28.56 38.49 14.68
N ALA A 74 -28.72 37.20 14.98
CA ALA A 74 -29.97 36.45 14.88
C ALA A 74 -30.10 35.47 16.05
N THR A 75 -31.28 34.90 16.27
CA THR A 75 -31.52 33.89 17.32
C THR A 75 -31.53 32.49 16.72
N LEU A 76 -30.81 31.54 17.31
CA LEU A 76 -30.84 30.15 16.88
C LEU A 76 -32.11 29.46 17.42
N CYS A 77 -33.04 29.13 16.52
CA CYS A 77 -34.27 28.41 16.83
C CYS A 77 -34.30 27.09 16.07
N ASN A 78 -34.30 25.95 16.77
CA ASN A 78 -34.35 24.59 16.19
C ASN A 78 -33.34 24.35 15.05
N GLY A 79 -32.12 24.86 15.19
CA GLY A 79 -31.04 24.68 14.20
C GLY A 79 -31.02 25.69 13.06
N ALA A 80 -31.96 26.65 13.01
CA ALA A 80 -31.99 27.73 12.02
C ALA A 80 -31.82 29.10 12.69
N CYS A 81 -31.08 30.00 12.04
CA CYS A 81 -30.97 31.39 12.48
C CYS A 81 -32.22 32.16 12.05
N VAL A 82 -33.00 32.69 13.00
CA VAL A 82 -34.22 33.47 12.74
C VAL A 82 -34.14 34.87 13.37
N GLN A 83 -34.85 35.81 12.76
CA GLN A 83 -34.82 37.22 13.14
C GLN A 83 -36.07 37.57 13.94
N THR A 84 -35.97 37.43 15.26
CA THR A 84 -37.11 37.51 16.18
C THR A 84 -37.70 38.92 16.28
N ASN A 85 -37.07 39.94 15.71
CA ASN A 85 -37.57 41.30 15.69
C ASN A 85 -38.63 41.58 14.61
N TYR A 86 -38.75 40.73 13.58
CA TYR A 86 -39.75 40.90 12.51
C TYR A 86 -40.29 39.59 11.92
N ASP A 87 -39.80 38.42 12.35
CA ASP A 87 -40.36 37.13 11.95
C ASP A 87 -41.71 36.88 12.65
N PRO A 88 -42.84 36.83 11.92
CA PRO A 88 -44.16 36.60 12.49
C PRO A 88 -44.33 35.23 13.16
N ALA A 89 -43.47 34.25 12.85
CA ALA A 89 -43.51 32.92 13.45
C ALA A 89 -42.61 32.78 14.70
N ASN A 90 -41.74 33.76 14.94
CA ASN A 90 -40.74 33.72 16.03
C ASN A 90 -40.58 35.11 16.69
N CYS A 91 -41.69 35.81 16.92
CA CYS A 91 -41.66 37.21 17.32
C CYS A 91 -41.23 37.38 18.78
N GLY A 92 -40.11 38.06 19.02
CA GLY A 92 -39.49 38.27 20.33
C GLY A 92 -38.79 37.03 20.91
N SER A 93 -39.23 35.82 20.56
CA SER A 93 -38.63 34.54 20.97
C SER A 93 -39.00 33.39 20.03
N CYS A 94 -38.23 32.30 20.07
CA CYS A 94 -38.47 31.11 19.26
C CYS A 94 -39.87 30.53 19.49
N GLY A 95 -40.62 30.27 18.41
CA GLY A 95 -41.94 29.66 18.46
C GLY A 95 -43.07 30.57 18.93
N ASN A 96 -42.81 31.86 19.17
CA ASN A 96 -43.86 32.84 19.47
C ASN A 96 -44.46 33.39 18.17
N ALA A 97 -45.46 32.68 17.64
CA ALA A 97 -46.16 33.09 16.42
C ALA A 97 -47.23 34.15 16.72
N CYS A 98 -47.25 35.24 15.94
CA CYS A 98 -48.27 36.28 16.04
C CYS A 98 -49.65 35.76 15.59
N ALA A 99 -50.71 36.29 16.18
CA ALA A 99 -52.06 35.91 15.81
C ALA A 99 -52.39 36.33 14.37
N THR A 100 -53.37 35.69 13.74
CA THR A 100 -53.80 36.02 12.38
C THR A 100 -54.20 37.51 12.28
N GLY A 101 -53.48 38.27 11.46
CA GLY A 101 -53.70 39.71 11.26
C GLY A 101 -52.72 40.62 12.03
N GLU A 102 -51.91 40.07 12.92
CA GLU A 102 -50.83 40.80 13.60
C GLU A 102 -49.53 40.73 12.81
N VAL A 103 -48.73 41.79 12.92
CA VAL A 103 -47.36 41.83 12.40
C VAL A 103 -46.37 41.80 13.55
N CYS A 104 -45.24 41.13 13.34
CA CYS A 104 -44.12 41.23 14.27
C CYS A 104 -43.33 42.50 13.99
N SER A 105 -43.28 43.42 14.96
CA SER A 105 -42.43 44.60 14.87
C SER A 105 -41.68 44.79 16.17
N SER A 106 -40.35 44.93 16.07
CA SER A 106 -39.43 45.05 17.20
C SER A 106 -39.59 43.96 18.26
N GLY A 107 -39.96 42.75 17.83
CA GLY A 107 -40.14 41.59 18.72
C GLY A 107 -41.46 41.58 19.48
N THR A 108 -42.44 42.39 19.07
CA THR A 108 -43.81 42.38 19.61
C THR A 108 -44.84 42.17 18.51
N CYS A 109 -45.83 41.31 18.77
CA CYS A 109 -46.97 41.15 17.89
C CYS A 109 -47.96 42.29 18.13
N GLY A 110 -48.45 42.91 17.07
CA GLY A 110 -49.46 43.95 17.17
C GLY A 110 -50.31 44.09 15.90
N LEU A 111 -51.57 44.46 16.10
CA LEU A 111 -52.50 44.76 15.02
C LEU A 111 -52.10 46.10 14.37
N THR A 112 -51.62 46.07 13.14
CA THR A 112 -51.34 47.28 12.35
C THR A 112 -52.39 47.41 11.26
N CYS A 113 -53.26 48.40 11.36
CA CYS A 113 -54.27 48.68 10.35
C CYS A 113 -53.62 49.38 9.14
N THR A 114 -53.51 48.68 8.02
CA THR A 114 -52.97 49.20 6.77
C THR A 114 -54.08 49.79 5.89
N GLY A 115 -53.71 50.62 4.91
CA GLY A 115 -54.67 51.17 3.93
C GLY A 115 -55.63 52.24 4.47
N GLY A 116 -55.22 53.01 5.50
CA GLY A 116 -56.02 54.11 6.04
C GLY A 116 -57.20 53.69 6.92
N SER A 117 -57.27 52.41 7.31
CA SER A 117 -58.29 51.91 8.24
C SER A 117 -57.96 52.27 9.70
N THR A 118 -59.00 52.58 10.48
CA THR A 118 -58.92 52.95 11.91
C THR A 118 -59.16 51.73 12.77
N GLN A 119 -58.38 51.57 13.84
CA GLN A 119 -58.62 50.49 14.81
C GLN A 119 -59.88 50.78 15.63
N CYS A 120 -60.94 50.00 15.42
CA CYS A 120 -62.16 50.03 16.19
C CYS A 120 -62.24 48.76 17.05
N GLY A 121 -61.73 48.84 18.28
CA GLY A 121 -61.59 47.69 19.18
C GLY A 121 -60.52 46.70 18.71
N THR A 122 -60.92 45.46 18.44
CA THR A 122 -60.03 44.38 17.94
C THR A 122 -60.04 44.24 16.42
N THR A 123 -60.75 45.10 15.70
CA THR A 123 -60.91 45.04 14.24
C THR A 123 -60.48 46.35 13.57
N CYS A 124 -59.72 46.25 12.48
CA CYS A 124 -59.44 47.39 11.61
C CYS A 124 -60.66 47.68 10.73
N THR A 125 -61.18 48.90 10.81
CA THR A 125 -62.39 49.32 10.11
C THR A 125 -62.11 50.56 9.27
N ASN A 126 -62.56 50.57 8.02
CA ASN A 126 -62.46 51.78 7.19
C ASN A 126 -63.61 52.73 7.55
N THR A 127 -63.31 53.76 8.34
CA THR A 127 -64.27 54.75 8.81
C THR A 127 -64.80 55.65 7.70
N ASP A 128 -64.22 55.63 6.50
CA ASP A 128 -64.68 56.47 5.39
C ASP A 128 -65.87 55.88 4.64
N VAL A 129 -66.09 54.57 4.76
CA VAL A 129 -67.08 53.83 3.96
C VAL A 129 -67.88 52.82 4.76
N ASP A 130 -67.58 52.63 6.06
CA ASP A 130 -68.36 51.73 6.93
C ASP A 130 -69.56 52.47 7.57
N PRO A 131 -70.82 52.12 7.23
CA PRO A 131 -72.00 52.73 7.81
C PRO A 131 -72.16 52.52 9.31
N ALA A 132 -71.48 51.53 9.90
CA ALA A 132 -71.50 51.30 11.35
C ALA A 132 -70.44 52.11 12.11
N ASN A 133 -69.46 52.70 11.40
CA ASN A 133 -68.28 53.35 11.98
C ASN A 133 -67.88 54.61 11.17
N CYS A 134 -68.87 55.38 10.70
CA CYS A 134 -68.65 56.46 9.74
C CYS A 134 -67.99 57.69 10.37
N GLY A 135 -66.80 58.05 9.90
CA GLY A 135 -65.96 59.15 10.40
C GLY A 135 -65.25 58.86 11.73
N ALA A 136 -65.79 57.98 12.56
CA ALA A 136 -65.17 57.48 13.79
C ALA A 136 -65.79 56.14 14.22
N CYS A 137 -65.04 55.37 15.02
CA CYS A 137 -65.51 54.10 15.58
C CYS A 137 -66.82 54.26 16.37
N GLY A 138 -67.80 53.40 16.10
CA GLY A 138 -69.10 53.38 16.77
C GLY A 138 -70.13 54.42 16.28
N THR A 139 -69.78 55.25 15.29
CA THR A 139 -70.71 56.22 14.70
C THR A 139 -71.51 55.56 13.57
N ALA A 140 -72.72 55.09 13.87
CA ALA A 140 -73.60 54.47 12.87
C ALA A 140 -74.47 55.50 12.13
N CYS A 141 -74.58 55.38 10.81
CA CYS A 141 -75.49 56.18 9.98
C CYS A 141 -76.95 55.77 10.19
N ALA A 142 -77.89 56.69 9.91
CA ALA A 142 -79.31 56.38 10.04
C ALA A 142 -79.76 55.36 8.98
N THR A 143 -80.90 54.70 9.22
CA THR A 143 -81.45 53.73 8.26
C THR A 143 -81.71 54.39 6.91
N GLY A 144 -81.03 53.89 5.86
CA GLY A 144 -81.13 54.41 4.49
C GLY A 144 -80.04 55.42 4.12
N GLU A 145 -79.10 55.73 5.01
CA GLU A 145 -77.90 56.52 4.72
C GLU A 145 -76.69 55.63 4.43
N VAL A 146 -75.77 56.14 3.61
CA VAL A 146 -74.48 55.53 3.28
C VAL A 146 -73.35 56.30 3.97
N CYS A 147 -72.25 55.61 4.27
CA CYS A 147 -71.03 56.29 4.70
C CYS A 147 -70.20 56.66 3.46
N SER A 148 -69.99 57.96 3.25
CA SER A 148 -69.22 58.49 2.13
C SER A 148 -68.18 59.48 2.66
N ALA A 149 -66.89 59.14 2.48
CA ALA A 149 -65.75 59.93 2.93
C ALA A 149 -65.84 60.34 4.43
N GLY A 150 -66.32 59.42 5.26
CA GLY A 150 -66.40 59.60 6.71
C GLY A 150 -67.59 60.44 7.19
N THR A 151 -68.57 60.68 6.31
CA THR A 151 -69.82 61.35 6.66
C THR A 151 -71.04 60.55 6.20
N CYS A 152 -72.07 60.49 7.04
CA CYS A 152 -73.35 59.88 6.67
C CYS A 152 -74.07 60.77 5.67
N ALA A 153 -74.45 60.20 4.52
CA ALA A 153 -75.12 60.89 3.43
C ALA A 153 -76.26 60.03 2.87
N SER A 154 -77.26 60.66 2.23
CA SER A 154 -78.38 59.93 1.61
C SER A 154 -78.03 59.27 0.27
N GLN A 155 -76.87 59.61 -0.31
CA GLN A 155 -76.35 59.07 -1.57
C GLN A 155 -74.82 59.12 -1.57
N CYS A 156 -74.20 58.27 -2.40
CA CYS A 156 -72.77 58.30 -2.64
C CYS A 156 -72.34 59.53 -3.44
N LEU A 157 -71.31 60.23 -2.96
CA LEU A 157 -70.78 61.43 -3.60
C LEU A 157 -69.50 61.11 -4.39
N GLY A 158 -69.15 61.97 -5.35
CA GLY A 158 -67.86 61.87 -6.06
C GLY A 158 -67.79 60.77 -7.14
N GLY A 159 -68.92 60.37 -7.73
CA GLY A 159 -68.93 59.37 -8.81
C GLY A 159 -68.79 57.91 -8.34
N THR A 160 -68.87 57.67 -7.03
CA THR A 160 -68.89 56.34 -6.43
C THR A 160 -70.30 55.73 -6.47
N THR A 161 -70.39 54.41 -6.49
CA THR A 161 -71.65 53.66 -6.59
C THR A 161 -72.02 53.08 -5.22
N ASP A 162 -73.31 53.13 -4.87
CA ASP A 162 -73.83 52.45 -3.68
C ASP A 162 -73.90 50.94 -3.91
N CYS A 163 -73.05 50.21 -3.18
CA CYS A 163 -72.99 48.76 -3.19
C CYS A 163 -73.42 48.20 -1.83
N GLY A 164 -74.70 48.36 -1.51
CA GLY A 164 -75.31 47.78 -0.30
C GLY A 164 -75.00 48.57 0.97
N GLY A 165 -75.06 49.90 0.88
CA GLY A 165 -74.79 50.81 2.00
C GLY A 165 -73.38 51.39 1.99
N LYS A 166 -72.49 50.91 1.12
CA LYS A 166 -71.08 51.34 1.02
C LYS A 166 -70.83 52.02 -0.32
N CYS A 167 -70.20 53.19 -0.27
CA CYS A 167 -69.79 53.90 -1.48
C CYS A 167 -68.45 53.37 -1.96
N VAL A 168 -68.43 52.80 -3.17
CA VAL A 168 -67.23 52.22 -3.79
C VAL A 168 -67.00 52.82 -5.17
N ASP A 169 -65.73 53.02 -5.54
CA ASP A 169 -65.36 53.48 -6.87
C ASP A 169 -65.24 52.28 -7.81
N THR A 170 -66.28 52.01 -8.60
CA THR A 170 -66.29 50.87 -9.52
C THR A 170 -65.27 50.99 -10.67
N ALA A 171 -64.62 52.14 -10.85
CA ALA A 171 -63.57 52.31 -11.85
C ALA A 171 -62.18 51.87 -11.35
N LEU A 172 -61.97 51.85 -10.03
CA LEU A 172 -60.65 51.66 -9.40
C LEU A 172 -60.62 50.62 -8.29
N ASP A 173 -61.77 50.28 -7.68
CA ASP A 173 -61.86 49.30 -6.61
C ASP A 173 -61.77 47.87 -7.16
N PRO A 174 -60.70 47.11 -6.85
CA PRO A 174 -60.56 45.72 -7.28
C PRO A 174 -61.65 44.79 -6.74
N ALA A 175 -62.39 45.14 -5.69
CA ALA A 175 -63.50 44.34 -5.17
C ALA A 175 -64.85 44.64 -5.85
N ASN A 176 -64.95 45.73 -6.60
CA ASN A 176 -66.19 46.23 -7.20
C ASN A 176 -65.98 46.74 -8.64
N CYS A 177 -65.11 46.10 -9.41
CA CYS A 177 -64.63 46.59 -10.69
C CYS A 177 -65.69 46.48 -11.80
N GLY A 178 -66.14 47.62 -12.32
CA GLY A 178 -67.17 47.74 -13.35
C GLY A 178 -68.60 47.67 -12.83
N ALA A 179 -68.84 46.93 -11.74
CA ALA A 179 -70.11 46.88 -11.02
C ALA A 179 -69.93 46.36 -9.58
N CYS A 180 -70.92 46.64 -8.71
CA CYS A 180 -70.95 46.13 -7.34
C CYS A 180 -70.74 44.61 -7.26
N GLY A 181 -69.84 44.17 -6.37
CA GLY A 181 -69.54 42.75 -6.13
C GLY A 181 -68.72 42.07 -7.23
N THR A 182 -68.26 42.80 -8.24
CA THR A 182 -67.40 42.26 -9.31
C THR A 182 -65.94 42.36 -8.89
N ALA A 183 -65.45 41.36 -8.15
CA ALA A 183 -64.05 41.35 -7.72
C ALA A 183 -63.11 40.87 -8.86
N CYS A 184 -61.99 41.57 -9.02
CA CYS A 184 -60.89 41.15 -9.89
C CYS A 184 -60.20 39.90 -9.34
N ALA A 185 -59.60 39.12 -10.24
CA ALA A 185 -58.81 37.97 -9.80
C ALA A 185 -57.58 38.41 -9.01
N THR A 186 -57.07 37.55 -8.14
CA THR A 186 -55.87 37.82 -7.35
C THR A 186 -54.70 38.23 -8.26
N GLY A 187 -54.15 39.44 -8.04
CA GLY A 187 -53.05 40.00 -8.84
C GLY A 187 -53.48 40.97 -9.95
N GLU A 188 -54.77 41.10 -10.22
CA GLU A 188 -55.32 42.10 -11.14
C GLU A 188 -55.67 43.39 -10.39
N VAL A 189 -55.55 44.52 -11.09
CA VAL A 189 -56.06 45.81 -10.61
C VAL A 189 -57.31 46.17 -11.41
N CYS A 190 -58.20 46.94 -10.77
CA CYS A 190 -59.28 47.58 -11.50
C CYS A 190 -58.77 48.86 -12.14
N SER A 191 -58.88 48.97 -13.47
CA SER A 191 -58.59 50.21 -14.18
C SER A 191 -59.71 50.52 -15.15
N ASN A 192 -60.35 51.67 -14.96
CA ASN A 192 -61.50 52.14 -15.73
C ASN A 192 -62.66 51.13 -15.80
N GLY A 193 -62.89 50.40 -14.70
CA GLY A 193 -64.00 49.43 -14.60
C GLY A 193 -63.73 48.09 -15.30
N THR A 194 -62.47 47.82 -15.64
CA THR A 194 -62.03 46.52 -16.16
C THR A 194 -60.88 45.97 -15.33
N CYS A 195 -60.97 44.69 -14.96
CA CYS A 195 -59.88 43.98 -14.31
C CYS A 195 -58.77 43.68 -15.31
N GLY A 196 -57.53 43.94 -14.92
CA GLY A 196 -56.37 43.58 -15.72
C GLY A 196 -55.10 43.46 -14.88
N LEU A 197 -54.20 42.58 -15.31
CA LEU A 197 -52.88 42.42 -14.70
C LEU A 197 -52.06 43.72 -14.86
N ALA A 198 -51.74 44.39 -13.75
CA ALA A 198 -50.82 45.52 -13.73
C ALA A 198 -49.44 45.08 -13.26
N CYS A 199 -48.44 45.33 -14.11
CA CYS A 199 -47.04 45.08 -13.80
C CYS A 199 -46.41 46.38 -13.30
N SER A 200 -46.07 46.42 -12.02
CA SER A 200 -45.38 47.54 -11.37
C SER A 200 -43.87 47.28 -11.29
N GLY A 201 -43.09 48.34 -11.06
CA GLY A 201 -41.66 48.21 -10.74
C GLY A 201 -40.75 47.84 -11.92
N GLY A 202 -41.08 48.28 -13.14
CA GLY A 202 -40.26 48.01 -14.33
C GLY A 202 -40.39 46.61 -14.91
N THR A 203 -41.36 45.82 -14.42
CA THR A 203 -41.66 44.47 -14.93
C THR A 203 -42.57 44.54 -16.16
N SER A 204 -42.37 43.61 -17.10
CA SER A 204 -43.14 43.49 -18.35
C SER A 204 -44.18 42.39 -18.24
N LYS A 205 -45.34 42.59 -18.88
CA LYS A 205 -46.38 41.57 -18.98
C LYS A 205 -45.99 40.49 -19.99
N CYS A 206 -45.66 39.31 -19.51
CA CYS A 206 -45.38 38.13 -20.33
C CYS A 206 -46.47 37.07 -20.09
N GLY A 207 -47.49 37.10 -20.95
CA GLY A 207 -48.69 36.26 -20.80
C GLY A 207 -49.52 36.67 -19.59
N THR A 208 -49.65 35.76 -18.62
CA THR A 208 -50.39 35.95 -17.37
C THR A 208 -49.51 36.39 -16.19
N ALA A 209 -48.21 36.61 -16.42
CA ALA A 209 -47.26 36.99 -15.36
C ALA A 209 -46.55 38.30 -15.66
N CYS A 210 -46.17 39.01 -14.60
CA CYS A 210 -45.25 40.14 -14.67
C CYS A 210 -43.84 39.64 -14.39
N VAL A 211 -42.92 39.86 -15.33
CA VAL A 211 -41.53 39.39 -15.25
C VAL A 211 -40.58 40.55 -15.46
N ASP A 212 -39.46 40.57 -14.73
CA ASP A 212 -38.40 41.55 -14.97
C ASP A 212 -37.47 41.03 -16.07
N THR A 213 -37.63 41.57 -17.28
CA THR A 213 -36.82 41.15 -18.43
C THR A 213 -35.35 41.54 -18.31
N ASN A 214 -34.95 42.30 -17.28
CA ASN A 214 -33.54 42.64 -17.06
C ASN A 214 -32.78 41.61 -16.22
N THR A 215 -33.50 40.79 -15.44
CA THR A 215 -32.91 39.92 -14.42
C THR A 215 -33.47 38.50 -14.46
N ASP A 216 -34.63 38.27 -15.07
CA ASP A 216 -35.23 36.95 -15.20
C ASP A 216 -34.53 36.11 -16.30
N PRO A 217 -33.84 35.01 -15.95
CA PRO A 217 -33.18 34.15 -16.92
C PRO A 217 -34.13 33.46 -17.88
N ALA A 218 -35.43 33.36 -17.59
CA ALA A 218 -36.43 32.78 -18.50
C ALA A 218 -37.03 33.80 -19.48
N ASN A 219 -36.82 35.10 -19.26
CA ASN A 219 -37.43 36.19 -20.03
C ASN A 219 -36.42 37.34 -20.30
N CYS A 220 -35.17 37.00 -20.60
CA CYS A 220 -34.08 37.97 -20.65
C CYS A 220 -34.10 38.82 -21.93
N GLY A 221 -34.26 40.13 -21.76
CA GLY A 221 -34.40 41.11 -22.84
C GLY A 221 -35.78 41.16 -23.50
N ALA A 222 -36.53 40.05 -23.49
CA ALA A 222 -37.93 39.97 -23.94
C ALA A 222 -38.64 38.72 -23.38
N CYS A 223 -39.97 38.73 -23.41
CA CYS A 223 -40.79 37.58 -23.01
C CYS A 223 -40.42 36.30 -23.77
N GLY A 224 -40.20 35.20 -23.04
CA GLY A 224 -39.89 33.88 -23.61
C GLY A 224 -38.45 33.71 -24.10
N THR A 225 -37.58 34.71 -23.93
CA THR A 225 -36.15 34.61 -24.27
C THR A 225 -35.38 34.03 -23.08
N ALA A 226 -35.29 32.71 -23.02
CA ALA A 226 -34.53 32.04 -21.96
C ALA A 226 -33.02 32.05 -22.25
N CYS A 227 -32.22 32.31 -21.23
CA CYS A 227 -30.76 32.18 -21.29
C CYS A 227 -30.34 30.71 -21.36
N ALA A 228 -29.17 30.44 -21.94
CA ALA A 228 -28.64 29.09 -21.98
C ALA A 228 -28.27 28.60 -20.57
N THR A 229 -28.20 27.29 -20.38
CA THR A 229 -27.79 26.70 -19.09
C THR A 229 -26.42 27.25 -18.65
N GLY A 230 -26.37 27.89 -17.48
CA GLY A 230 -25.17 28.49 -16.91
C GLY A 230 -25.02 30.00 -17.15
N GLU A 231 -25.90 30.61 -17.94
CA GLU A 231 -25.95 32.06 -18.12
C GLU A 231 -26.95 32.71 -17.14
N VAL A 232 -26.68 33.95 -16.76
CA VAL A 232 -27.63 34.78 -16.01
C VAL A 232 -28.11 35.91 -16.90
N CYS A 233 -29.30 36.42 -16.60
CA CYS A 233 -29.78 37.65 -17.22
C CYS A 233 -29.24 38.85 -16.45
N SER A 234 -28.51 39.73 -17.14
CA SER A 234 -28.06 40.99 -16.58
C SER A 234 -28.31 42.12 -17.58
N ALA A 235 -29.04 43.14 -17.15
CA ALA A 235 -29.46 44.28 -17.96
C ALA A 235 -30.11 43.89 -19.30
N GLY A 236 -30.89 42.81 -19.30
CA GLY A 236 -31.61 42.33 -20.48
C GLY A 236 -30.75 41.58 -21.50
N THR A 237 -29.54 41.16 -21.09
CA THR A 237 -28.65 40.33 -21.90
C THR A 237 -28.25 39.06 -21.16
N CYS A 238 -28.34 37.91 -21.84
CA CYS A 238 -27.81 36.67 -21.32
C CYS A 238 -26.29 36.71 -21.36
N GLY A 239 -25.66 36.42 -20.23
CA GLY A 239 -24.22 36.35 -20.12
C GLY A 239 -23.78 35.32 -19.10
N LEU A 240 -22.69 34.63 -19.41
CA LEU A 240 -22.01 33.76 -18.46
C LEU A 240 -21.56 34.58 -17.24
N SER A 241 -22.13 34.30 -16.07
CA SER A 241 -21.73 34.89 -14.80
C SER A 241 -20.94 33.89 -13.98
N CYS A 242 -19.70 34.26 -13.69
CA CYS A 242 -18.78 33.46 -12.89
C CYS A 242 -18.94 33.86 -11.42
N VAL A 243 -19.71 33.08 -10.68
CA VAL A 243 -19.90 33.25 -9.23
C VAL A 243 -18.79 32.56 -8.43
N GLY A 244 -18.59 32.96 -7.17
CA GLY A 244 -17.65 32.29 -6.27
C GLY A 244 -16.17 32.59 -6.51
N GLY A 245 -15.82 33.76 -7.06
CA GLY A 245 -14.42 34.15 -7.29
C GLY A 245 -13.78 33.50 -8.51
N THR A 246 -14.57 32.86 -9.37
CA THR A 246 -14.11 32.26 -10.63
C THR A 246 -13.99 33.32 -11.73
N THR A 247 -13.01 33.16 -12.62
CA THR A 247 -12.72 34.09 -13.73
C THR A 247 -13.28 33.54 -15.03
N LYS A 248 -13.88 34.42 -15.85
CA LYS A 248 -14.35 34.05 -17.19
C LYS A 248 -13.17 33.86 -18.14
N CYS A 249 -12.94 32.62 -18.57
CA CYS A 249 -11.95 32.27 -19.58
C CYS A 249 -12.67 31.70 -20.81
N GLY A 250 -12.91 32.57 -21.80
CA GLY A 250 -13.70 32.24 -22.99
C GLY A 250 -15.16 31.97 -22.66
N THR A 251 -15.61 30.73 -22.89
CA THR A 251 -16.98 30.26 -22.64
C THR A 251 -17.14 29.54 -21.29
N ALA A 252 -16.10 29.49 -20.46
CA ALA A 252 -16.13 28.79 -19.18
C ALA A 252 -15.72 29.71 -18.02
N CYS A 253 -16.24 29.41 -16.83
CA CYS A 253 -15.78 29.98 -15.57
C CYS A 253 -14.77 29.03 -14.95
N VAL A 254 -13.57 29.52 -14.66
CA VAL A 254 -12.48 28.73 -14.10
C VAL A 254 -11.97 29.38 -12.82
N ASP A 255 -11.61 28.58 -11.84
CA ASP A 255 -10.93 29.10 -10.65
C ASP A 255 -9.43 29.21 -10.92
N THR A 256 -8.96 30.42 -11.19
CA THR A 256 -7.55 30.67 -11.50
C THR A 256 -6.62 30.41 -10.31
N ASN A 257 -7.15 30.13 -9.10
CA ASN A 257 -6.32 29.80 -7.94
C ASN A 257 -5.99 28.30 -7.83
N THR A 258 -6.77 27.44 -8.49
CA THR A 258 -6.71 25.99 -8.31
C THR A 258 -6.74 25.20 -9.61
N ASP A 259 -7.17 25.80 -10.73
CA ASP A 259 -7.19 25.15 -12.04
C ASP A 259 -5.78 25.11 -12.67
N PRO A 260 -5.17 23.91 -12.85
CA PRO A 260 -3.85 23.76 -13.45
C PRO A 260 -3.78 24.20 -14.92
N ALA A 261 -4.91 24.32 -15.63
CA ALA A 261 -4.94 24.80 -17.01
C ALA A 261 -5.06 26.34 -17.12
N ASN A 262 -5.38 27.03 -16.02
CA ASN A 262 -5.67 28.46 -15.98
C ASN A 262 -5.09 29.14 -14.73
N CYS A 263 -3.88 28.76 -14.32
CA CYS A 263 -3.31 29.14 -13.04
C CYS A 263 -2.81 30.59 -13.03
N GLY A 264 -3.39 31.43 -12.17
CA GLY A 264 -3.12 32.87 -12.06
C GLY A 264 -3.76 33.74 -13.15
N ALA A 265 -3.98 33.19 -14.34
CA ALA A 265 -4.71 33.83 -15.43
C ALA A 265 -5.23 32.80 -16.46
N CYS A 266 -6.19 33.21 -17.28
CA CYS A 266 -6.73 32.37 -18.36
C CYS A 266 -5.63 31.89 -19.32
N GLY A 267 -5.62 30.59 -19.61
CA GLY A 267 -4.68 29.97 -20.56
C GLY A 267 -3.26 29.77 -20.02
N THR A 268 -2.98 30.11 -18.76
CA THR A 268 -1.70 29.85 -18.10
C THR A 268 -1.69 28.43 -17.53
N ALA A 269 -1.33 27.45 -18.35
CA ALA A 269 -1.23 26.06 -17.90
C ALA A 269 0.08 25.82 -17.11
N CYS A 270 -0.01 25.10 -16.01
CA CYS A 270 1.15 24.64 -15.26
C CYS A 270 1.90 23.54 -16.03
N ALA A 271 3.20 23.41 -15.76
CA ALA A 271 3.99 22.35 -16.37
C ALA A 271 3.53 20.97 -15.86
N THR A 272 3.81 19.92 -16.64
CA THR A 272 3.49 18.53 -16.25
C THR A 272 4.06 18.20 -14.87
N GLY A 273 3.20 17.90 -13.90
CA GLY A 273 3.58 17.56 -12.52
C GLY A 273 3.48 18.71 -11.50
N GLU A 274 3.14 19.91 -11.94
CA GLU A 274 2.84 21.04 -11.04
C GLU A 274 1.34 21.12 -10.74
N VAL A 275 1.00 21.68 -9.59
CA VAL A 275 -0.38 22.02 -9.23
C VAL A 275 -0.54 23.53 -9.15
N CYS A 276 -1.75 24.01 -9.41
CA CYS A 276 -2.08 25.41 -9.18
C CYS A 276 -2.49 25.59 -7.72
N SER A 277 -1.78 26.46 -7.00
CA SER A 277 -2.13 26.82 -5.62
C SER A 277 -1.95 28.32 -5.42
N GLY A 278 -3.03 29.00 -5.00
CA GLY A 278 -3.04 30.45 -4.79
C GLY A 278 -2.73 31.26 -6.06
N GLY A 279 -3.03 30.72 -7.23
CA GLY A 279 -2.78 31.37 -8.52
C GLY A 279 -1.33 31.30 -8.99
N THR A 280 -0.52 30.42 -8.40
CA THR A 280 0.85 30.16 -8.83
C THR A 280 1.06 28.68 -9.13
N CYS A 281 1.68 28.39 -10.27
CA CYS A 281 2.11 27.04 -10.58
C CYS A 281 3.30 26.68 -9.71
N GLY A 282 3.19 25.55 -9.02
CA GLY A 282 4.28 25.06 -8.21
C GLY A 282 4.07 23.60 -7.84
N ILE A 283 5.18 22.96 -7.51
CA ILE A 283 5.15 21.64 -6.90
C ILE A 283 4.75 21.81 -5.43
N VAL A 284 3.51 21.45 -5.10
CA VAL A 284 3.05 21.31 -3.73
C VAL A 284 3.23 19.85 -3.32
N CYS A 285 4.12 19.63 -2.36
CA CYS A 285 4.38 18.33 -1.80
C CYS A 285 3.35 18.01 -0.72
N ALA A 286 2.48 17.04 -0.98
CA ALA A 286 1.47 16.57 -0.04
C ALA A 286 2.06 15.59 0.99
N GLY A 287 1.41 15.43 2.14
CA GLY A 287 1.75 14.37 3.10
C GLY A 287 3.06 14.55 3.86
N GLY A 288 3.51 15.78 4.09
CA GLY A 288 4.75 16.03 4.85
C GLY A 288 6.04 15.77 4.06
N THR A 289 5.95 15.57 2.74
CA THR A 289 7.10 15.42 1.85
C THR A 289 7.75 16.78 1.54
N THR A 290 9.07 16.79 1.34
CA THR A 290 9.87 18.00 1.12
C THR A 290 10.17 18.17 -0.37
N LYS A 291 10.08 19.41 -0.87
CA LYS A 291 10.45 19.74 -2.25
C LYS A 291 11.98 19.73 -2.40
N CYS A 292 12.49 18.77 -3.14
CA CYS A 292 13.91 18.68 -3.52
C CYS A 292 14.05 18.91 -5.02
N GLY A 293 14.30 20.17 -5.41
CA GLY A 293 14.35 20.58 -6.81
C GLY A 293 12.97 20.50 -7.47
N THR A 294 12.83 19.61 -8.46
CA THR A 294 11.58 19.38 -9.21
C THR A 294 10.82 18.13 -8.74
N VAL A 295 11.19 17.53 -7.62
CA VAL A 295 10.53 16.33 -7.08
C VAL A 295 10.15 16.51 -5.60
N CYS A 296 9.07 15.86 -5.19
CA CYS A 296 8.72 15.72 -3.77
C CYS A 296 9.31 14.42 -3.24
N VAL A 297 10.03 14.50 -2.14
CA VAL A 297 10.67 13.34 -1.50
C VAL A 297 10.33 13.32 -0.03
N ASP A 298 10.13 12.13 0.52
CA ASP A 298 9.99 11.95 1.96
C ASP A 298 11.39 11.87 2.58
N THR A 299 11.86 12.99 3.13
CA THR A 299 13.19 13.05 3.75
C THR A 299 13.32 12.19 5.01
N SER A 300 12.24 11.62 5.52
CA SER A 300 12.27 10.71 6.67
C SER A 300 12.57 9.24 6.28
N THR A 301 12.37 8.89 5.01
CA THR A 301 12.47 7.50 4.52
C THR A 301 13.25 7.33 3.22
N ASP A 302 13.47 8.40 2.44
CA ASP A 302 14.19 8.36 1.17
C ASP A 302 15.72 8.28 1.40
N PRO A 303 16.39 7.17 1.03
CA PRO A 303 17.82 7.01 1.19
C PRO A 303 18.67 7.97 0.36
N ALA A 304 18.12 8.61 -0.68
CA ALA A 304 18.81 9.60 -1.49
C ALA A 304 18.66 11.04 -0.95
N ASN A 305 17.74 11.27 -0.01
CA ASN A 305 17.38 12.59 0.51
C ASN A 305 17.13 12.56 2.03
N CYS A 306 17.95 11.83 2.77
CA CYS A 306 17.68 11.53 4.17
C CYS A 306 17.97 12.73 5.10
N GLY A 307 16.95 13.16 5.84
CA GLY A 307 16.96 14.35 6.69
C GLY A 307 16.80 15.65 5.89
N THR A 308 17.59 15.81 4.82
CA THR A 308 17.56 16.96 3.91
C THR A 308 17.77 16.55 2.45
N CYS A 309 17.34 17.41 1.52
CA CYS A 309 17.53 17.21 0.09
C CYS A 309 18.99 16.97 -0.28
N GLY A 310 19.26 15.94 -1.10
CA GLY A 310 20.59 15.62 -1.60
C GLY A 310 21.52 14.93 -0.58
N THR A 311 21.04 14.64 0.63
CA THR A 311 21.79 13.86 1.62
C THR A 311 21.55 12.37 1.39
N ALA A 312 22.39 11.75 0.56
CA ALA A 312 22.32 10.31 0.31
C ALA A 312 22.99 9.53 1.45
N CYS A 313 22.35 8.45 1.90
CA CYS A 313 22.94 7.50 2.83
C CYS A 313 24.05 6.67 2.15
N ALA A 314 25.01 6.19 2.94
CA ALA A 314 26.06 5.35 2.40
C ALA A 314 25.50 3.99 1.93
N THR A 315 26.21 3.31 1.03
CA THR A 315 25.82 1.98 0.55
C THR A 315 25.59 1.02 1.71
N GLY A 316 24.35 0.51 1.85
CA GLY A 316 23.94 -0.42 2.91
C GLY A 316 23.21 0.22 4.10
N GLU A 317 23.14 1.56 4.16
CA GLU A 317 22.33 2.28 5.13
C GLU A 317 20.91 2.52 4.60
N VAL A 318 19.95 2.67 5.51
CA VAL A 318 18.59 3.12 5.19
C VAL A 318 18.32 4.46 5.88
N CYS A 319 17.39 5.22 5.31
CA CYS A 319 16.88 6.40 5.98
C CYS A 319 15.73 6.02 6.91
N SER A 320 15.84 6.35 8.19
CA SER A 320 14.76 6.11 9.17
C SER A 320 14.63 7.30 10.10
N GLY A 321 13.51 8.04 10.01
CA GLY A 321 13.28 9.22 10.82
C GLY A 321 14.20 10.40 10.46
N GLY A 322 14.70 10.44 9.22
CA GLY A 322 15.57 11.50 8.73
C GLY A 322 17.05 11.36 9.12
N THR A 323 17.45 10.20 9.62
CA THR A 323 18.85 9.86 9.86
C THR A 323 19.24 8.61 9.08
N CYS A 324 20.42 8.67 8.44
CA CYS A 324 21.03 7.49 7.84
C CYS A 324 21.53 6.58 8.97
N GLY A 325 21.10 5.33 8.92
CA GLY A 325 21.52 4.32 9.87
C GLY A 325 21.64 2.98 9.20
N LEU A 326 22.59 2.18 9.66
CA LEU A 326 22.70 0.79 9.26
C LEU A 326 21.48 0.03 9.80
N SER A 327 20.50 -0.24 8.93
CA SER A 327 19.36 -1.09 9.26
C SER A 327 19.63 -2.50 8.80
N CYS A 328 19.87 -3.36 9.78
CA CYS A 328 20.02 -4.78 9.56
C CYS A 328 18.63 -5.41 9.43
N SER A 329 18.17 -5.51 8.18
CA SER A 329 16.91 -6.16 7.82
C SER A 329 17.06 -7.69 7.77
N GLY A 330 15.94 -8.43 7.79
CA GLY A 330 15.95 -9.89 7.69
C GLY A 330 16.47 -10.63 8.93
N GLY A 331 16.34 -10.05 10.13
CA GLY A 331 16.77 -10.69 11.39
C GLY A 331 18.29 -10.70 11.59
N THR A 332 19.02 -9.85 10.86
CA THR A 332 20.46 -9.65 11.03
C THR A 332 20.74 -8.62 12.12
N THR A 333 21.90 -8.70 12.77
CA THR A 333 22.31 -7.80 13.86
C THR A 333 23.52 -6.99 13.44
N ASN A 334 23.56 -5.72 13.83
CA ASN A 334 24.73 -4.87 13.61
C ASN A 334 25.86 -5.29 14.56
N CYS A 335 26.92 -5.87 14.00
CA CYS A 335 28.16 -6.17 14.70
C CYS A 335 29.27 -5.27 14.15
N SER A 336 29.50 -4.14 14.83
CA SER A 336 30.57 -3.18 14.52
C SER A 336 30.51 -2.60 13.09
N GLY A 337 29.31 -2.29 12.59
CA GLY A 337 29.10 -1.68 11.27
C GLY A 337 28.85 -2.69 10.14
N GLN A 338 28.68 -3.97 10.47
CA GLN A 338 28.34 -5.03 9.53
C GLN A 338 27.05 -5.72 9.99
N CYS A 339 26.09 -5.89 9.09
CA CYS A 339 24.90 -6.69 9.38
C CYS A 339 25.22 -8.17 9.22
N VAL A 340 25.24 -8.89 10.33
CA VAL A 340 25.57 -10.33 10.36
C VAL A 340 24.37 -11.12 10.88
N ASN A 341 24.16 -12.32 10.34
CA ASN A 341 23.11 -13.19 10.83
C ASN A 341 23.64 -14.03 11.99
N LEU A 342 23.29 -13.65 13.23
CA LEU A 342 23.75 -14.37 14.43
C LEU A 342 23.29 -15.82 14.49
N GLN A 343 22.33 -16.25 13.64
CA GLN A 343 21.85 -17.63 13.62
C GLN A 343 22.70 -18.56 12.75
N THR A 344 23.46 -18.02 11.80
CA THR A 344 24.15 -18.82 10.77
C THR A 344 25.60 -18.38 10.52
N ASP A 345 26.00 -17.21 11.01
CA ASP A 345 27.35 -16.68 10.83
C ASP A 345 28.33 -17.36 11.79
N VAL A 346 29.31 -18.08 11.23
CA VAL A 346 30.29 -18.85 12.01
C VAL A 346 31.25 -17.95 12.81
N ALA A 347 31.42 -16.68 12.46
CA ALA A 347 32.25 -15.72 13.16
C ALA A 347 31.49 -14.93 14.25
N ASN A 348 30.16 -14.96 14.21
CA ASN A 348 29.27 -14.18 15.07
C ASN A 348 28.10 -15.02 15.63
N CYS A 349 28.38 -16.26 16.05
CA CYS A 349 27.31 -17.22 16.34
C CYS A 349 26.64 -16.97 17.71
N GLY A 350 25.37 -16.56 17.67
CA GLY A 350 24.54 -16.21 18.82
C GLY A 350 24.79 -14.81 19.39
N GLN A 351 25.97 -14.22 19.12
CA GLN A 351 26.32 -12.84 19.47
C GLN A 351 27.50 -12.36 18.60
N CYS A 352 27.66 -11.03 18.50
CA CYS A 352 28.77 -10.42 17.79
C CYS A 352 30.14 -10.91 18.31
N ALA A 353 31.08 -11.14 17.38
CA ALA A 353 32.45 -11.54 17.66
C ALA A 353 32.59 -12.83 18.49
N LYS A 354 31.67 -13.78 18.32
CA LYS A 354 31.74 -15.12 18.90
C LYS A 354 31.94 -16.17 17.79
N PRO A 355 33.20 -16.41 17.38
CA PRO A 355 33.48 -17.42 16.37
C PRO A 355 33.29 -18.83 16.94
N CYS A 356 32.79 -19.74 16.11
CA CYS A 356 32.74 -21.16 16.43
C CYS A 356 34.12 -21.80 16.31
N ALA A 357 34.36 -22.87 17.10
CA ALA A 357 35.61 -23.61 17.04
C ALA A 357 35.72 -24.39 15.71
N THR A 358 36.94 -24.74 15.32
CA THR A 358 37.22 -25.53 14.11
C THR A 358 36.36 -26.79 14.06
N GLY A 359 35.64 -26.99 12.96
CA GLY A 359 34.73 -28.14 12.75
C GLY A 359 33.28 -27.91 13.21
N GLN A 360 32.96 -26.74 13.77
CA GLN A 360 31.58 -26.36 14.13
C GLN A 360 30.99 -25.40 13.10
N ALA A 361 29.68 -25.48 12.87
CA ALA A 361 28.91 -24.47 12.17
C ALA A 361 27.99 -23.74 13.13
N CYS A 362 27.55 -22.56 12.74
CA CYS A 362 26.51 -21.85 13.49
C CYS A 362 25.13 -22.35 13.05
N VAL A 363 24.40 -22.97 13.97
CA VAL A 363 23.05 -23.48 13.75
C VAL A 363 22.13 -22.87 14.80
N ALA A 364 21.15 -22.08 14.35
CA ALA A 364 20.20 -21.38 15.21
C ALA A 364 20.85 -20.56 16.35
N GLY A 365 22.04 -19.99 16.09
CA GLY A 365 22.77 -19.16 17.05
C GLY A 365 23.59 -19.95 18.08
N ALA A 366 23.72 -21.26 17.90
CA ALA A 366 24.63 -22.10 18.67
C ALA A 366 25.73 -22.67 17.76
N CYS A 367 26.96 -22.68 18.27
CA CYS A 367 28.06 -23.37 17.61
C CYS A 367 27.87 -24.88 17.81
N GLU A 368 27.50 -25.57 16.75
CA GLU A 368 27.25 -26.99 16.77
C GLU A 368 28.26 -27.74 15.89
N LEU A 369 28.75 -28.86 16.42
CA LEU A 369 29.53 -29.80 15.64
C LEU A 369 28.66 -30.31 14.48
N THR A 370 29.07 -29.98 13.25
CA THR A 370 28.35 -30.34 12.04
C THR A 370 29.18 -31.36 11.27
N CYS A 371 28.63 -32.54 11.07
CA CYS A 371 29.33 -33.64 10.42
C CYS A 371 29.01 -33.62 8.92
N GLY A 372 29.99 -33.20 8.11
CA GLY A 372 29.90 -33.16 6.66
C GLY A 372 30.44 -34.44 6.01
N GLY A 373 30.25 -34.59 4.69
CA GLY A 373 30.93 -35.62 3.91
C GLY A 373 30.54 -37.08 4.22
N GLY A 374 29.32 -37.33 4.71
CA GLY A 374 28.86 -38.69 5.04
C GLY A 374 29.29 -39.19 6.42
N THR A 375 29.88 -38.32 7.25
CA THR A 375 30.15 -38.61 8.66
C THR A 375 28.90 -38.38 9.52
N THR A 376 28.71 -39.19 10.56
CA THR A 376 27.61 -39.08 11.53
C THR A 376 28.13 -38.56 12.87
N LYS A 377 27.35 -37.69 13.52
CA LYS A 377 27.66 -37.19 14.86
C LYS A 377 27.43 -38.27 15.90
N CYS A 378 28.51 -38.79 16.49
CA CYS A 378 28.46 -39.71 17.61
C CYS A 378 29.06 -39.03 18.84
N GLY A 379 28.18 -38.47 19.69
CA GLY A 379 28.57 -37.65 20.84
C GLY A 379 29.24 -36.34 20.42
N THR A 380 30.50 -36.16 20.79
CA THR A 380 31.33 -34.98 20.49
C THR A 380 32.23 -35.16 19.27
N ALA A 381 32.09 -36.26 18.51
CA ALA A 381 32.91 -36.54 17.34
C ALA A 381 32.05 -36.81 16.09
N CYS A 382 32.59 -36.47 14.93
CA CYS A 382 32.08 -36.91 13.64
C CYS A 382 32.82 -38.19 13.24
N VAL A 383 32.09 -39.26 13.01
CA VAL A 383 32.65 -40.58 12.69
C VAL A 383 32.03 -41.14 11.43
N VAL A 384 32.79 -41.93 10.68
CA VAL A 384 32.28 -42.64 9.51
C VAL A 384 31.72 -43.98 9.98
N LEU A 385 30.39 -44.12 10.00
CA LEU A 385 29.73 -45.33 10.48
C LEU A 385 30.09 -46.56 9.64
N ASP A 386 30.56 -46.37 8.41
CA ASP A 386 30.89 -47.46 7.50
C ASP A 386 32.19 -48.18 7.83
N ASN A 387 33.10 -47.56 8.57
CA ASN A 387 34.44 -48.11 8.82
C ASN A 387 34.99 -47.89 10.24
N ASP A 388 34.27 -47.18 11.12
CA ASP A 388 34.66 -47.03 12.52
C ASP A 388 34.26 -48.28 13.35
N PRO A 389 35.23 -49.06 13.88
CA PRO A 389 34.93 -50.24 14.69
C PRO A 389 34.23 -49.92 16.01
N ASN A 390 34.22 -48.67 16.46
CA ASN A 390 33.54 -48.23 17.69
C ASN A 390 32.15 -47.63 17.42
N ASN A 391 31.80 -47.38 16.16
CA ASN A 391 30.55 -46.75 15.74
C ASN A 391 29.97 -47.42 14.48
N CYS A 392 30.07 -48.74 14.38
CA CYS A 392 29.80 -49.46 13.14
C CYS A 392 28.31 -49.53 12.80
N GLY A 393 27.89 -48.85 11.72
CA GLY A 393 26.50 -48.76 11.27
C GLY A 393 25.61 -47.86 12.12
N ALA A 394 25.95 -47.65 13.39
CA ALA A 394 25.31 -46.69 14.29
C ALA A 394 26.27 -46.28 15.42
N CYS A 395 26.06 -45.07 15.95
CA CYS A 395 26.84 -44.55 17.06
C CYS A 395 26.87 -45.50 18.26
N GLY A 396 28.08 -45.75 18.80
CA GLY A 396 28.29 -46.63 19.94
C GLY A 396 28.21 -48.13 19.64
N THR A 397 28.02 -48.52 18.37
CA THR A 397 28.06 -49.93 17.96
C THR A 397 29.50 -50.40 17.84
N VAL A 398 30.02 -51.01 18.89
CA VAL A 398 31.40 -51.49 18.95
C VAL A 398 31.49 -52.92 18.41
N CYS A 399 32.37 -53.15 17.43
CA CYS A 399 32.67 -54.48 16.92
C CYS A 399 33.41 -55.33 17.97
N ALA A 400 33.18 -56.64 17.97
CA ALA A 400 33.88 -57.56 18.87
C ALA A 400 35.41 -57.43 18.70
N ALA A 401 36.16 -57.64 19.78
CA ALA A 401 37.61 -57.48 19.77
C ALA A 401 38.26 -58.28 18.63
N GLY A 402 39.04 -57.57 17.80
CA GLY A 402 39.63 -58.11 16.59
C GLY A 402 38.87 -57.75 15.32
N ASN A 403 37.54 -57.62 15.34
CA ASN A 403 36.69 -57.36 14.17
C ASN A 403 36.79 -55.92 13.66
N TYR A 404 36.46 -55.70 12.38
CA TYR A 404 36.45 -54.38 11.75
C TYR A 404 35.06 -54.02 11.25
N CYS A 405 34.82 -52.72 11.04
CA CYS A 405 33.60 -52.24 10.43
C CYS A 405 33.78 -52.10 8.92
N ALA A 406 32.81 -52.59 8.15
CA ALA A 406 32.78 -52.37 6.70
C ALA A 406 31.34 -52.26 6.20
N ALA A 407 31.06 -51.14 5.53
CA ALA A 407 29.72 -50.77 5.07
C ALA A 407 28.68 -50.80 6.21
N GLY A 408 29.08 -50.39 7.41
CA GLY A 408 28.21 -50.28 8.58
C GLY A 408 27.90 -51.61 9.27
N VAL A 409 28.63 -52.68 8.91
CA VAL A 409 28.46 -54.00 9.51
C VAL A 409 29.78 -54.48 10.09
N CYS A 410 29.74 -54.95 11.34
CA CYS A 410 30.90 -55.58 11.97
C CYS A 410 31.20 -56.91 11.27
N LYS A 411 32.37 -57.00 10.65
CA LYS A 411 32.86 -58.20 9.98
C LYS A 411 33.98 -58.83 10.80
N ALA A 412 33.99 -60.16 10.86
CA ALA A 412 35.09 -60.90 11.48
C ALA A 412 36.40 -60.47 10.83
N ALA A 413 37.37 -60.01 11.62
CA ALA A 413 38.68 -59.74 11.04
C ALA A 413 39.37 -61.04 10.69
N CYS A 414 40.10 -60.97 9.58
CA CYS A 414 41.08 -61.98 9.25
C CYS A 414 42.26 -61.88 10.20
N SER A 415 42.80 -63.03 10.57
CA SER A 415 43.96 -63.17 11.45
C SER A 415 45.24 -62.54 10.90
N ASN A 416 45.29 -62.17 9.60
CA ASN A 416 46.41 -61.44 9.01
C ASN A 416 46.00 -60.71 7.71
N PRO A 417 45.36 -59.52 7.78
CA PRO A 417 44.99 -58.77 6.59
C PRO A 417 46.26 -58.27 5.90
N THR A 418 46.52 -58.74 4.68
CA THR A 418 47.61 -58.22 3.84
C THR A 418 47.00 -57.25 2.83
N PRO A 419 47.12 -55.92 3.03
CA PRO A 419 46.67 -54.95 2.04
C PRO A 419 47.61 -55.02 0.83
N THR A 420 47.01 -55.19 -0.35
CA THR A 420 47.70 -55.14 -1.64
C THR A 420 47.07 -54.00 -2.44
N VAL A 421 47.85 -52.95 -2.69
CA VAL A 421 47.44 -51.84 -3.55
C VAL A 421 47.35 -52.36 -4.98
N LEU A 422 46.14 -52.37 -5.55
CA LEU A 422 45.90 -52.76 -6.94
C LEU A 422 46.10 -51.58 -7.90
N PHE A 423 45.86 -50.37 -7.41
CA PHE A 423 45.99 -49.14 -8.17
C PHE A 423 46.28 -47.98 -7.23
N THR A 424 47.16 -47.08 -7.65
CA THR A 424 47.45 -45.81 -6.97
C THR A 424 47.69 -44.74 -8.02
N GLU A 425 47.27 -43.52 -7.73
CA GLU A 425 47.49 -42.34 -8.56
C GLU A 425 47.65 -41.10 -7.67
N ASP A 426 48.79 -40.43 -7.80
CA ASP A 426 49.13 -39.17 -7.12
C ASP A 426 48.88 -37.94 -8.02
N PHE A 427 48.47 -38.15 -9.27
CA PHE A 427 48.21 -37.11 -10.26
C PHE A 427 49.38 -36.14 -10.52
N SER A 428 50.61 -36.55 -10.22
CA SER A 428 51.82 -35.84 -10.65
C SER A 428 51.91 -35.71 -12.18
N SER A 429 51.25 -36.62 -12.91
CA SER A 429 51.00 -36.57 -14.35
C SER A 429 49.81 -37.46 -14.73
N ASN A 430 49.30 -37.37 -15.97
CA ASN A 430 48.30 -38.34 -16.46
C ASN A 430 48.94 -39.65 -16.96
N GLY A 431 49.98 -40.15 -16.26
CA GLY A 431 50.74 -41.33 -16.68
C GLY A 431 49.93 -42.63 -16.64
N ALA A 432 48.95 -42.74 -15.73
CA ALA A 432 48.08 -43.92 -15.65
C ALA A 432 47.01 -43.97 -16.74
N GLY A 433 46.82 -42.90 -17.53
CA GLY A 433 45.88 -42.87 -18.65
C GLY A 433 44.42 -42.65 -18.23
N TRP A 434 44.18 -41.70 -17.33
CA TRP A 434 42.84 -41.25 -17.01
C TRP A 434 42.18 -40.58 -18.22
N THR A 435 40.90 -40.89 -18.41
CA THR A 435 40.07 -40.21 -19.41
C THR A 435 39.47 -38.96 -18.78
N LEU A 436 39.86 -37.81 -19.32
CA LEU A 436 39.40 -36.50 -18.86
C LEU A 436 38.11 -36.12 -19.59
N GLY A 437 37.03 -35.94 -18.83
CA GLY A 437 35.81 -35.31 -19.34
C GLY A 437 35.98 -33.81 -19.53
N THR A 438 34.95 -33.16 -20.08
CA THR A 438 34.91 -31.69 -20.16
C THR A 438 35.19 -31.07 -18.79
N ASP A 439 35.98 -30.00 -18.80
CA ASP A 439 36.43 -29.23 -17.63
C ASP A 439 37.39 -29.94 -16.66
N TRP A 440 37.58 -31.26 -16.78
CA TRP A 440 38.56 -31.99 -15.98
C TRP A 440 39.98 -31.84 -16.51
N GLY A 441 40.92 -31.57 -15.61
CA GLY A 441 42.36 -31.50 -15.87
C GLY A 441 43.17 -32.31 -14.87
N ILE A 442 44.41 -32.63 -15.24
CA ILE A 442 45.46 -33.10 -14.32
C ILE A 442 46.62 -32.12 -14.44
N GLY A 443 47.08 -31.57 -13.31
CA GLY A 443 48.13 -30.56 -13.29
C GLY A 443 48.42 -30.06 -11.88
N ASN A 444 49.16 -28.95 -11.79
CA ASN A 444 49.58 -28.43 -10.49
C ASN A 444 48.40 -27.85 -9.70
N ALA A 445 48.25 -28.24 -8.43
CA ALA A 445 47.34 -27.61 -7.49
C ALA A 445 47.61 -26.11 -7.47
N THR A 446 46.57 -25.33 -7.75
CA THR A 446 46.65 -23.88 -7.92
C THR A 446 45.42 -23.29 -7.26
N ALA A 447 45.61 -22.34 -6.34
CA ALA A 447 44.49 -21.69 -5.69
C ALA A 447 43.65 -20.90 -6.70
N SER A 448 42.34 -21.12 -6.68
CA SER A 448 41.41 -20.42 -7.56
C SER A 448 41.04 -19.04 -7.02
N SER A 449 40.51 -18.20 -7.91
CA SER A 449 40.00 -16.87 -7.57
C SER A 449 38.71 -16.57 -8.34
N GLY A 450 37.89 -15.64 -7.84
CA GLY A 450 36.66 -15.19 -8.49
C GLY A 450 35.40 -16.00 -8.16
N GLN A 451 35.49 -16.98 -7.26
CA GLN A 451 34.33 -17.62 -6.63
C GLN A 451 33.53 -16.60 -5.81
N ASN A 452 32.21 -16.73 -5.83
CA ASN A 452 31.31 -15.89 -5.02
C ASN A 452 30.83 -16.60 -3.74
N HIS A 453 31.09 -17.91 -3.63
CA HIS A 453 30.79 -18.73 -2.45
C HIS A 453 31.90 -19.76 -2.23
N PHE A 454 32.01 -20.21 -0.97
CA PHE A 454 32.88 -21.30 -0.51
C PHE A 454 34.38 -21.03 -0.70
N ASN A 455 35.22 -22.05 -0.51
CA ASN A 455 36.67 -21.90 -0.49
C ASN A 455 37.27 -21.99 -1.91
N PRO A 456 38.46 -21.39 -2.13
CA PRO A 456 39.23 -21.63 -3.35
C PRO A 456 39.67 -23.09 -3.48
N ASP A 457 40.17 -23.43 -4.67
CA ASP A 457 40.99 -24.63 -4.88
C ASP A 457 42.20 -24.65 -3.92
N PRO A 458 42.73 -25.84 -3.61
CA PRO A 458 43.93 -25.95 -2.81
C PRO A 458 45.14 -25.37 -3.54
N ALA A 459 45.97 -24.63 -2.80
CA ALA A 459 47.25 -24.14 -3.33
C ALA A 459 48.32 -25.23 -3.42
N THR A 460 48.15 -26.32 -2.68
CA THR A 460 49.06 -27.46 -2.64
C THR A 460 48.28 -28.77 -2.72
N ASP A 461 48.86 -29.79 -3.37
CA ASP A 461 48.35 -31.16 -3.30
C ASP A 461 48.46 -31.74 -1.87
N HIS A 462 48.03 -32.99 -1.71
CA HIS A 462 48.15 -33.73 -0.46
C HIS A 462 49.45 -34.56 -0.40
N SER A 463 49.94 -35.02 -1.55
CA SER A 463 51.13 -35.84 -1.68
C SER A 463 52.38 -35.25 -0.95
N PRO A 464 53.20 -36.08 -0.27
CA PRO A 464 54.42 -35.59 0.40
C PRO A 464 55.48 -34.98 -0.55
N SER A 465 55.40 -35.33 -1.83
CA SER A 465 56.30 -34.83 -2.87
C SER A 465 55.53 -34.67 -4.16
N GLY A 466 55.51 -33.46 -4.71
CA GLY A 466 54.70 -33.16 -5.89
C GLY A 466 53.97 -31.86 -5.69
N ASN A 467 53.12 -31.53 -6.67
CA ASN A 467 52.03 -30.60 -6.47
C ASN A 467 50.85 -31.00 -7.38
N GLY A 468 50.67 -32.29 -7.66
CA GLY A 468 49.78 -32.79 -8.71
C GLY A 468 48.36 -33.05 -8.20
N VAL A 469 47.35 -32.64 -8.95
CA VAL A 469 45.95 -32.97 -8.66
C VAL A 469 45.20 -33.25 -9.95
N ALA A 470 44.13 -34.03 -9.84
CA ALA A 470 43.05 -33.99 -10.82
C ALA A 470 41.93 -33.08 -10.32
N GLY A 471 41.43 -32.18 -11.16
CA GLY A 471 40.41 -31.23 -10.74
C GLY A 471 39.58 -30.64 -11.87
N VAL A 472 38.49 -29.97 -11.51
CA VAL A 472 37.61 -29.26 -12.44
C VAL A 472 38.08 -27.82 -12.57
N VAL A 473 38.61 -27.46 -13.74
CA VAL A 473 39.17 -26.13 -14.03
C VAL A 473 40.18 -25.71 -12.96
N ILE A 474 41.25 -26.50 -12.77
CA ILE A 474 42.28 -26.27 -11.74
C ILE A 474 42.77 -24.81 -11.74
N GLY A 475 42.67 -24.12 -10.59
CA GLY A 475 43.03 -22.71 -10.44
C GLY A 475 41.92 -21.74 -10.91
N GLY A 476 40.77 -22.27 -11.28
CA GLY A 476 39.59 -21.54 -11.72
C GLY A 476 38.33 -22.01 -10.99
N ASN A 477 37.17 -21.73 -11.57
CA ASN A 477 35.88 -22.12 -11.00
C ASN A 477 35.10 -22.94 -12.01
N ALA A 478 34.26 -23.85 -11.51
CA ALA A 478 33.36 -24.60 -12.37
C ALA A 478 32.46 -23.66 -13.19
N PRO A 479 32.25 -23.95 -14.48
CA PRO A 479 31.29 -23.22 -15.30
C PRO A 479 29.88 -23.29 -14.70
N THR A 480 29.10 -22.22 -14.88
CA THR A 480 27.73 -22.13 -14.34
C THR A 480 26.64 -22.45 -15.37
N ALA A 481 27.03 -22.76 -16.61
CA ALA A 481 26.10 -23.18 -17.65
C ALA A 481 25.55 -24.58 -17.34
N GLN A 482 24.24 -24.77 -17.52
CA GLN A 482 23.61 -26.05 -17.23
C GLN A 482 24.13 -27.17 -18.15
N HIS A 483 24.55 -28.29 -17.55
CA HIS A 483 25.06 -29.45 -18.28
C HIS A 483 24.88 -30.75 -17.50
N GLY A 484 24.94 -31.88 -18.20
CA GLY A 484 24.93 -33.22 -17.58
C GLY A 484 26.23 -33.52 -16.81
N PHE A 485 26.39 -34.76 -16.33
CA PHE A 485 27.63 -35.11 -15.64
C PHE A 485 28.83 -35.13 -16.59
N TYR A 486 29.90 -34.42 -16.21
CA TYR A 486 31.24 -34.59 -16.76
C TYR A 486 32.09 -35.40 -15.80
N TYR A 487 32.82 -36.37 -16.33
CA TYR A 487 33.51 -37.37 -15.53
C TYR A 487 35.02 -37.39 -15.79
N LEU A 488 35.79 -37.46 -14.72
CA LEU A 488 37.14 -38.01 -14.72
C LEU A 488 37.03 -39.52 -14.50
N THR A 489 37.54 -40.33 -15.44
CA THR A 489 37.39 -41.80 -15.40
C THR A 489 38.75 -42.50 -15.40
N SER A 490 38.94 -43.42 -14.45
CA SER A 490 40.16 -44.20 -14.29
C SER A 490 40.41 -45.14 -15.49
N PRO A 491 41.66 -45.58 -15.69
CA PRO A 491 41.93 -46.78 -16.47
C PRO A 491 41.26 -48.02 -15.85
N ILE A 492 41.34 -49.17 -16.54
CA ILE A 492 40.89 -50.45 -15.99
C ILE A 492 41.77 -50.83 -14.80
N ILE A 493 41.13 -51.19 -13.69
CA ILE A 493 41.77 -51.72 -12.49
C ILE A 493 41.33 -53.18 -12.36
N ASN A 494 42.25 -54.13 -12.54
CA ASN A 494 41.90 -55.55 -12.43
C ASN A 494 41.75 -55.96 -10.96
N ALA A 495 40.50 -56.00 -10.48
CA ALA A 495 40.15 -56.42 -9.12
C ALA A 495 39.53 -57.83 -9.06
N ALA A 496 39.76 -58.66 -10.10
CA ALA A 496 39.21 -60.01 -10.14
C ALA A 496 39.67 -60.85 -8.92
N GLY A 497 38.73 -61.54 -8.29
CA GLY A 497 39.00 -62.38 -7.12
C GLY A 497 39.36 -61.60 -5.85
N ALA A 498 39.08 -60.28 -5.79
CA ALA A 498 39.09 -59.56 -4.53
C ALA A 498 37.80 -59.87 -3.74
N THR A 499 37.95 -60.33 -2.49
CA THR A 499 36.83 -60.55 -1.55
C THR A 499 36.62 -59.36 -0.61
N SER A 500 37.64 -58.52 -0.47
CA SER A 500 37.61 -57.25 0.25
C SER A 500 38.35 -56.21 -0.59
N LEU A 501 37.67 -55.11 -0.91
CA LEU A 501 38.18 -54.06 -1.79
C LEU A 501 37.76 -52.68 -1.27
N GLN A 502 38.73 -51.77 -1.15
CA GLN A 502 38.50 -50.40 -0.72
C GLN A 502 38.95 -49.42 -1.80
N LEU A 503 38.16 -48.37 -2.02
CA LEU A 503 38.55 -47.18 -2.76
C LEU A 503 38.81 -46.07 -1.74
N SER A 504 40.01 -45.50 -1.77
CA SER A 504 40.38 -44.34 -0.97
C SER A 504 40.90 -43.21 -1.85
N PHE A 505 40.69 -41.95 -1.45
CA PHE A 505 41.24 -40.78 -2.12
C PHE A 505 41.16 -39.56 -1.19
N TRP A 506 42.00 -38.56 -1.44
CA TRP A 506 41.89 -37.24 -0.80
C TRP A 506 41.00 -36.34 -1.63
N ARG A 507 40.04 -35.71 -0.95
CA ARG A 507 39.08 -34.78 -1.53
C ARG A 507 39.36 -33.37 -1.03
N TRP A 508 39.30 -32.44 -1.96
CA TRP A 508 38.98 -31.05 -1.71
C TRP A 508 37.85 -30.65 -2.66
N LEU A 509 36.64 -30.45 -2.13
CA LEU A 509 35.45 -30.18 -2.92
C LEU A 509 34.71 -28.94 -2.39
N ASN A 510 34.52 -27.96 -3.26
CA ASN A 510 33.64 -26.82 -3.02
C ASN A 510 32.49 -26.85 -4.02
N SER A 511 31.28 -27.14 -3.57
CA SER A 511 30.15 -27.37 -4.44
C SER A 511 28.85 -26.82 -3.89
N ASP A 512 28.04 -26.24 -4.78
CA ASP A 512 26.65 -25.94 -4.49
C ASP A 512 25.84 -27.24 -4.24
N TYR A 513 24.62 -27.09 -3.74
CA TYR A 513 23.77 -28.20 -3.35
C TYR A 513 22.70 -28.52 -4.40
N THR A 514 22.02 -29.65 -4.23
CA THR A 514 20.93 -30.04 -5.14
C THR A 514 19.74 -29.06 -5.03
N PRO A 515 19.08 -28.67 -6.14
CA PRO A 515 19.24 -29.18 -7.50
C PRO A 515 20.26 -28.43 -8.37
N PHE A 516 20.95 -27.41 -7.85
CA PHE A 516 21.83 -26.52 -8.64
C PHE A 516 23.11 -27.19 -9.11
N MET A 517 23.83 -27.86 -8.21
CA MET A 517 25.02 -28.67 -8.53
C MET A 517 24.90 -30.05 -7.90
N GLN A 518 25.43 -31.06 -8.59
CA GLN A 518 25.54 -32.42 -8.05
C GLN A 518 26.89 -33.02 -8.39
N ASN A 519 27.48 -33.71 -7.43
CA ASN A 519 28.74 -34.42 -7.56
C ASN A 519 28.53 -35.89 -7.19
N ASN A 520 29.30 -36.78 -7.80
CA ASN A 520 29.25 -38.18 -7.45
C ASN A 520 30.61 -38.88 -7.61
N VAL A 521 30.72 -40.01 -6.92
CA VAL A 521 31.75 -41.02 -7.15
C VAL A 521 31.03 -42.28 -7.58
N GLN A 522 31.49 -42.87 -8.68
CA GLN A 522 30.89 -44.09 -9.22
C GLN A 522 31.97 -45.13 -9.52
N VAL A 523 31.58 -46.39 -9.42
CA VAL A 523 32.42 -47.53 -9.80
C VAL A 523 31.73 -48.37 -10.86
N PHE A 524 32.51 -49.00 -11.73
CA PHE A 524 31.99 -49.88 -12.77
C PHE A 524 31.91 -51.33 -12.27
N ASP A 525 30.71 -51.89 -12.20
CA ASP A 525 30.46 -53.25 -11.67
C ASP A 525 30.78 -54.38 -12.69
N GLY A 526 31.26 -54.01 -13.89
CA GLY A 526 31.49 -54.92 -15.01
C GLY A 526 30.43 -54.79 -16.11
N THR A 527 29.27 -54.21 -15.79
CA THR A 527 28.15 -53.97 -16.71
C THR A 527 27.66 -52.52 -16.66
N ASN A 528 27.47 -51.97 -15.46
CA ASN A 528 26.89 -50.66 -15.19
C ASN A 528 27.80 -49.79 -14.31
N TRP A 529 27.56 -48.48 -14.38
CA TRP A 529 28.13 -47.53 -13.43
C TRP A 529 27.22 -47.44 -12.19
N VAL A 530 27.79 -47.69 -11.02
CA VAL A 530 27.11 -47.68 -9.72
C VAL A 530 27.61 -46.50 -8.90
N THR A 531 26.70 -45.69 -8.38
CA THR A 531 27.04 -44.58 -7.47
C THR A 531 27.39 -45.10 -6.08
N VAL A 532 28.60 -44.82 -5.62
CA VAL A 532 29.05 -45.13 -4.25
C VAL A 532 28.95 -43.91 -3.33
N TRP A 533 28.95 -42.71 -3.89
CA TRP A 533 28.72 -41.48 -3.15
C TRP A 533 28.10 -40.40 -4.05
N GLN A 534 27.25 -39.55 -3.48
CA GLN A 534 26.66 -38.41 -4.17
C GLN A 534 26.45 -37.23 -3.20
N SER A 535 26.63 -35.99 -3.68
CA SER A 535 26.35 -34.78 -2.91
C SER A 535 24.84 -34.55 -2.70
N GLY A 536 24.50 -33.95 -1.57
CA GLY A 536 23.12 -33.83 -1.06
C GLY A 536 22.50 -32.43 -1.15
N PRO A 537 21.35 -32.22 -0.47
CA PRO A 537 20.70 -30.91 -0.38
C PRO A 537 21.52 -29.94 0.48
N SER A 538 21.07 -28.69 0.57
CA SER A 538 21.72 -27.63 1.35
C SER A 538 22.07 -28.08 2.78
N PRO A 539 23.25 -27.70 3.31
CA PRO A 539 24.26 -26.83 2.69
C PRO A 539 25.12 -27.52 1.62
N GLY A 540 25.70 -26.72 0.74
CA GLY A 540 26.75 -27.17 -0.19
C GLY A 540 27.99 -27.70 0.53
N ILE A 541 28.86 -28.40 -0.19
CA ILE A 541 30.14 -28.90 0.34
C ILE A 541 31.18 -27.77 0.27
N GLN A 542 31.93 -27.57 1.34
CA GLN A 542 32.78 -26.38 1.54
C GLN A 542 34.12 -26.77 2.16
N ASP A 543 34.84 -27.69 1.53
CA ASP A 543 36.13 -28.15 2.07
C ASP A 543 37.14 -26.99 2.09
N ASN A 544 37.83 -26.80 3.22
CA ASN A 544 38.93 -25.85 3.39
C ASN A 544 40.26 -26.54 3.77
N GLN A 545 40.27 -27.86 3.74
CA GLN A 545 41.40 -28.74 4.00
C GLN A 545 41.16 -30.08 3.31
N TRP A 546 42.24 -30.76 2.93
CA TRP A 546 42.17 -32.10 2.35
C TRP A 546 41.50 -33.09 3.30
N THR A 547 40.51 -33.81 2.80
CA THR A 547 39.76 -34.82 3.57
C THR A 547 39.86 -36.18 2.89
N GLN A 548 40.36 -37.19 3.60
CA GLN A 548 40.42 -38.54 3.05
C GLN A 548 39.03 -39.20 3.09
N LEU A 549 38.61 -39.78 1.97
CA LEU A 549 37.40 -40.59 1.86
C LEU A 549 37.78 -42.02 1.54
N THR A 550 37.08 -42.97 2.17
CA THR A 550 37.27 -44.40 1.95
C THR A 550 35.91 -45.09 1.83
N TYR A 551 35.72 -45.86 0.76
CA TYR A 551 34.50 -46.61 0.48
C TYR A 551 34.80 -48.11 0.33
N ASP A 552 33.97 -48.95 0.96
CA ASP A 552 33.94 -50.39 0.68
C ASP A 552 33.28 -50.61 -0.69
N ILE A 553 34.07 -51.11 -1.64
CA ILE A 553 33.62 -51.41 -3.00
C ILE A 553 33.74 -52.91 -3.32
N SER A 554 33.82 -53.76 -2.28
CA SER A 554 34.00 -55.22 -2.42
C SER A 554 32.93 -55.87 -3.30
N ALA A 555 31.69 -55.39 -3.22
CA ALA A 555 30.57 -55.90 -4.01
C ALA A 555 30.74 -55.70 -5.53
N TYR A 556 31.64 -54.80 -5.94
CA TYR A 556 31.86 -54.42 -7.33
C TYR A 556 33.19 -54.96 -7.89
N ALA A 557 33.88 -55.83 -7.15
CA ALA A 557 35.15 -56.40 -7.57
C ALA A 557 35.00 -57.21 -8.88
N ASN A 558 35.65 -56.75 -9.95
CA ASN A 558 35.64 -57.43 -11.25
C ASN A 558 36.92 -57.11 -12.05
N ALA A 559 37.15 -57.83 -13.14
CA ALA A 559 38.35 -57.66 -13.97
C ALA A 559 38.40 -56.33 -14.74
N ASN A 560 37.25 -55.66 -14.89
CA ASN A 560 37.06 -54.42 -15.65
C ASN A 560 36.69 -53.24 -14.75
N LEU A 561 36.94 -53.32 -13.44
CA LEU A 561 36.60 -52.27 -12.49
C LEU A 561 37.21 -50.94 -12.93
N ARG A 562 36.44 -49.88 -12.78
CA ARG A 562 36.86 -48.49 -12.98
C ARG A 562 36.23 -47.63 -11.91
N VAL A 563 36.85 -46.50 -11.62
CA VAL A 563 36.35 -45.45 -10.74
C VAL A 563 36.16 -44.19 -11.58
N ARG A 564 35.10 -43.44 -11.32
CA ARG A 564 34.94 -42.10 -11.91
C ARG A 564 34.37 -41.11 -10.93
N PHE A 565 34.79 -39.86 -11.09
CA PHE A 565 34.37 -38.71 -10.31
C PHE A 565 33.61 -37.78 -11.23
N GLY A 566 32.42 -37.35 -10.82
CA GLY A 566 31.54 -36.56 -11.66
C GLY A 566 31.05 -35.29 -10.98
N TYR A 567 30.82 -34.26 -11.79
CA TYR A 567 30.01 -33.11 -11.40
C TYR A 567 29.05 -32.73 -12.53
N ARG A 568 27.93 -32.09 -12.18
CA ARG A 568 26.98 -31.50 -13.11
C ARG A 568 26.43 -30.18 -12.58
N ILE A 569 25.98 -29.33 -13.50
CA ILE A 569 25.14 -28.18 -13.20
C ILE A 569 23.69 -28.52 -13.54
N GLY A 570 22.85 -28.70 -12.53
CA GLY A 570 21.45 -29.08 -12.68
C GLY A 570 20.52 -27.92 -12.99
N ASN A 571 20.74 -26.76 -12.39
CA ASN A 571 19.88 -25.58 -12.54
C ASN A 571 20.69 -24.30 -12.72
N ALA A 572 20.10 -23.30 -13.40
CA ALA A 572 20.60 -21.93 -13.42
C ALA A 572 20.59 -21.30 -12.02
N GLY A 573 21.47 -20.31 -11.79
CA GLY A 573 21.63 -19.66 -10.49
C GLY A 573 22.57 -20.40 -9.53
N VAL A 574 23.23 -21.47 -10.01
CA VAL A 574 24.30 -22.16 -9.29
C VAL A 574 25.40 -21.18 -8.89
N TYR A 575 25.97 -21.37 -7.70
CA TYR A 575 27.10 -20.57 -7.25
C TYR A 575 28.36 -20.81 -8.09
N THR A 576 29.18 -19.76 -8.21
CA THR A 576 30.52 -19.85 -8.78
C THR A 576 31.46 -20.35 -7.69
N VAL A 577 31.96 -21.57 -7.85
CA VAL A 577 32.70 -22.33 -6.83
C VAL A 577 33.88 -23.09 -7.45
N SER A 578 34.87 -23.45 -6.64
CA SER A 578 36.12 -24.10 -7.10
C SER A 578 35.93 -25.55 -7.56
N SER A 579 34.90 -26.26 -7.05
CA SER A 579 34.58 -27.65 -7.43
C SER A 579 35.65 -28.67 -7.00
N TRP A 580 35.78 -29.77 -7.74
CA TRP A 580 36.61 -30.93 -7.39
C TRP A 580 38.10 -30.67 -7.51
N ASN A 581 38.84 -31.11 -6.50
CA ASN A 581 40.24 -31.50 -6.58
C ASN A 581 40.43 -32.85 -5.86
N LEU A 582 41.26 -33.71 -6.44
CA LEU A 582 41.49 -35.10 -6.04
C LEU A 582 42.98 -35.39 -6.01
N ASP A 583 43.39 -36.15 -4.99
CA ASP A 583 44.76 -36.64 -4.82
C ASP A 583 44.80 -38.04 -4.15
N ASP A 584 45.92 -38.75 -4.28
CA ASP A 584 46.22 -40.12 -3.83
C ASP A 584 45.05 -41.12 -3.97
N VAL A 585 44.50 -41.23 -5.17
CA VAL A 585 43.45 -42.23 -5.45
C VAL A 585 44.05 -43.63 -5.38
N THR A 586 43.55 -44.44 -4.45
CA THR A 586 44.03 -45.79 -4.20
C THR A 586 42.89 -46.81 -4.23
N VAL A 587 43.13 -47.96 -4.87
CA VAL A 587 42.26 -49.14 -4.79
C VAL A 587 43.05 -50.27 -4.14
N THR A 588 42.63 -50.68 -2.95
CA THR A 588 43.35 -51.66 -2.14
C THR A 588 42.52 -52.92 -1.96
N LYS A 589 43.08 -54.06 -2.34
CA LYS A 589 42.54 -55.38 -2.03
C LYS A 589 43.11 -55.85 -0.70
N VAL A 590 42.28 -56.39 0.17
CA VAL A 590 42.76 -57.06 1.39
C VAL A 590 42.61 -58.56 1.19
N THR A 591 43.73 -59.27 1.20
CA THR A 591 43.73 -60.75 1.25
C THR A 591 43.85 -61.22 2.67
N CYS A 592 43.03 -62.23 2.98
CA CYS A 592 43.06 -62.95 4.22
C CYS A 592 43.79 -64.27 4.02
N ASN A 593 44.88 -64.48 4.75
CA ASN A 593 45.59 -65.76 4.80
C ASN A 593 45.37 -66.44 6.16
#